data_AF-A0A0Q2RU36-F1
#
_entry.id   AF-A0A0Q2RU36-F1
#
_cell.length_a   1.000
_cell.length_b   1.000
_cell.length_c   1.000
_cell.angle_alpha   90.00
_cell.angle_beta   90.00
_cell.angle_gamma   90.00
#
_symmetry.space_group_name_H-M   'P 1'
#
loop_
_entity.id
_entity.type
_entity.pdbx_description
1 polymer ?
#
loop_
_entity_poly.entity_id
_entity_poly.type
_entity_poly.pdbx_seq_one_letter_code
_entity_poly.pdbx_strand_id
1 'polypeptide(L)'
;MTSIGRAGVTGAALLVVAWVIAAPTAQANEYSCANAAAANGYVNENKFLWQIEQDCKVAYAIAYPGGINTQAEAAAAVAAAKQYLRSLGYDAATVEQMDIAGHGV
;
A
#
# COMPACT_ATOMS: atom_id res chain seq x y z
N MET A 1 -60.23 3.48 3.71
CA MET A 1 -59.76 2.96 2.42
C MET A 1 -58.49 3.69 2.04
N THR A 2 -57.45 2.92 1.80
CA THR A 2 -56.04 3.26 1.66
C THR A 2 -55.76 3.95 0.32
N SER A 3 -55.03 5.06 0.32
CA SER A 3 -54.19 5.44 -0.82
C SER A 3 -53.08 6.39 -0.36
N ILE A 4 -51.94 5.81 -0.01
CA ILE A 4 -50.67 6.53 0.18
C ILE A 4 -50.03 6.62 -1.21
N GLY A 5 -50.20 7.77 -1.83
CA GLY A 5 -49.53 8.10 -3.09
C GLY A 5 -48.07 8.47 -2.86
N ARG A 6 -47.17 7.62 -3.35
CA ARG A 6 -45.84 7.94 -3.89
C ARG A 6 -45.01 8.94 -3.07
N ALA A 7 -44.35 8.41 -2.03
CA ALA A 7 -43.17 9.03 -1.46
C ALA A 7 -42.10 9.22 -2.56
N GLY A 8 -41.71 10.47 -2.80
CA GLY A 8 -40.48 10.79 -3.49
C GLY A 8 -39.31 10.22 -2.70
N VAL A 9 -38.73 9.14 -3.21
CA VAL A 9 -37.47 8.59 -2.69
C VAL A 9 -36.35 9.44 -3.31
N THR A 10 -36.25 10.68 -2.84
CA THR A 10 -35.07 11.52 -3.02
C THR A 10 -33.90 10.87 -2.31
N GLY A 11 -32.78 10.78 -3.02
CA GLY A 11 -31.48 10.56 -2.43
C GLY A 11 -31.17 9.09 -2.24
N ALA A 12 -30.67 8.47 -3.31
CA ALA A 12 -29.77 7.33 -3.19
C ALA A 12 -28.80 7.60 -2.03
N ALA A 13 -28.86 6.75 -1.01
CA ALA A 13 -27.83 6.65 -0.01
C ALA A 13 -26.53 6.31 -0.75
N LEU A 14 -25.77 7.35 -1.10
CA LEU A 14 -24.37 7.21 -1.46
C LEU A 14 -23.67 6.76 -0.19
N LEU A 15 -23.58 5.45 -0.03
CA LEU A 15 -22.54 4.79 0.74
C LEU A 15 -21.22 5.28 0.14
N VAL A 16 -20.76 6.43 0.63
CA VAL A 16 -19.36 6.83 0.53
C VAL A 16 -18.64 5.77 1.34
N VAL A 17 -18.21 4.71 0.67
CA VAL A 17 -17.16 3.82 1.16
C VAL A 17 -15.98 4.75 1.31
N ALA A 18 -15.84 5.32 2.50
CA ALA A 18 -14.63 5.97 2.93
C ALA A 18 -13.58 4.86 2.87
N TRP A 19 -12.88 4.80 1.75
CA TRP A 19 -11.57 4.20 1.67
C TRP A 19 -10.71 5.05 2.60
N VAL A 20 -10.80 4.73 3.89
CA VAL A 20 -9.77 5.02 4.87
C VAL A 20 -8.57 4.26 4.35
N ILE A 21 -7.80 4.91 3.46
CA ILE A 21 -6.50 4.42 3.03
C ILE A 21 -5.69 4.34 4.33
N ALA A 22 -5.55 3.11 4.79
CA ALA A 22 -5.41 2.80 6.18
C ALA A 22 -4.02 3.20 6.68
N ALA A 23 -3.96 4.20 7.56
CA ALA A 23 -2.78 4.43 8.39
C ALA A 23 -2.32 3.18 9.18
N PRO A 24 -3.20 2.27 9.66
CA PRO A 24 -2.74 1.03 10.31
C PRO A 24 -2.26 -0.05 9.33
N THR A 25 -2.58 0.02 8.03
CA THR A 25 -2.02 -0.95 7.08
C THR A 25 -0.57 -0.63 6.83
N ALA A 26 -0.19 0.64 6.61
CA ALA A 26 1.18 1.06 6.32
C ALA A 26 2.24 0.40 7.24
N GLN A 27 1.97 0.33 8.54
CA GLN A 27 2.91 -0.22 9.52
C GLN A 27 3.05 -1.76 9.45
N ALA A 28 1.96 -2.50 9.22
CA ALA A 28 1.99 -3.95 9.01
C ALA A 28 2.71 -4.32 7.70
N ASN A 29 2.59 -3.42 6.74
CA ASN A 29 3.10 -3.52 5.40
C ASN A 29 4.61 -3.19 5.33
N GLU A 30 5.08 -2.20 6.11
CA GLU A 30 6.51 -1.95 6.38
C GLU A 30 7.19 -3.17 6.99
N TYR A 31 6.54 -3.79 7.99
CA TYR A 31 7.07 -5.00 8.63
C TYR A 31 7.10 -6.20 7.67
N SER A 32 6.06 -6.36 6.84
CA SER A 32 6.00 -7.42 5.82
C SER A 32 7.10 -7.25 4.77
N CYS A 33 7.40 -6.02 4.37
CA CYS A 33 8.52 -5.71 3.49
C CYS A 33 9.87 -6.09 4.12
N ALA A 34 10.11 -5.69 5.37
CA ALA A 34 11.36 -6.01 6.06
C ALA A 34 11.52 -7.53 6.25
N ASN A 35 10.43 -8.23 6.58
CA ASN A 35 10.42 -9.68 6.73
C ASN A 35 10.69 -10.39 5.39
N ALA A 36 10.10 -9.94 4.29
CA ALA A 36 10.37 -10.50 2.96
C ALA A 36 11.84 -10.31 2.57
N ALA A 37 12.42 -9.13 2.81
CA ALA A 37 13.85 -8.92 2.56
C ALA A 37 14.73 -9.81 3.44
N ALA A 38 14.41 -9.93 4.72
CA ALA A 38 15.14 -10.78 5.65
C ALA A 38 15.06 -12.27 5.25
N ALA A 39 13.87 -12.75 4.88
CA ALA A 39 13.64 -14.11 4.41
C ALA A 39 14.42 -14.44 3.12
N ASN A 40 14.66 -13.44 2.27
CA ASN A 40 15.47 -13.59 1.05
C ASN A 40 16.97 -13.30 1.28
N GLY A 41 17.43 -13.17 2.52
CA GLY A 41 18.86 -13.09 2.87
C GLY A 41 19.48 -11.69 2.80
N TYR A 42 18.67 -10.63 2.71
CA TYR A 42 19.18 -9.25 2.68
C TYR A 42 19.61 -8.72 4.05
N VAL A 43 19.24 -9.40 5.15
CA VAL A 43 19.84 -9.16 6.46
C VAL A 43 21.11 -9.99 6.57
N ASN A 44 22.27 -9.32 6.50
CA ASN A 44 23.59 -9.95 6.52
C ASN A 44 24.65 -8.99 7.10
N GLU A 45 25.93 -9.34 6.97
CA GLU A 45 27.06 -8.56 7.50
C GLU A 45 27.22 -7.17 6.86
N ASN A 46 26.66 -6.95 5.66
CA ASN A 46 26.73 -5.69 4.93
C ASN A 46 25.46 -4.85 5.08
N LYS A 47 24.31 -5.47 5.37
CA LYS A 47 23.01 -4.80 5.47
C LYS A 47 22.25 -5.30 6.70
N PHE A 48 22.02 -4.39 7.64
CA PHE A 48 21.32 -4.68 8.89
C PHE A 48 19.80 -4.51 8.75
N LEU A 49 19.03 -5.18 9.63
CA LEU A 49 17.57 -5.10 9.65
C LEU A 49 17.05 -3.64 9.68
N TRP A 50 17.63 -2.77 10.50
CA TRP A 50 17.20 -1.38 10.61
C TRP A 50 17.37 -0.59 9.30
N GLN A 51 18.34 -0.94 8.46
CA GLN A 51 18.51 -0.32 7.14
C GLN A 51 17.39 -0.77 6.19
N ILE A 52 17.03 -2.05 6.24
CA ILE A 52 15.92 -2.60 5.45
C ILE A 52 14.60 -1.96 5.88
N GLU A 53 14.36 -1.83 7.18
CA GLU A 53 13.16 -1.16 7.71
C GLU A 53 13.09 0.30 7.21
N GLN A 54 14.22 1.00 7.15
CA GLN A 54 14.30 2.34 6.59
C GLN A 54 14.02 2.37 5.08
N ASP A 55 14.62 1.45 4.31
CA ASP A 55 14.38 1.29 2.88
C ASP A 55 12.89 1.04 2.61
N CYS A 56 12.28 0.13 3.36
CA CYS A 56 10.85 -0.20 3.27
C CYS A 56 9.98 1.01 3.60
N LYS A 57 10.29 1.76 4.66
CA LYS A 57 9.57 2.98 5.03
C LYS A 57 9.60 4.03 3.93
N VAL A 58 10.74 4.22 3.27
CA VAL A 58 10.85 5.14 2.12
C VAL A 58 10.02 4.62 0.94
N ALA A 59 10.09 3.32 0.64
CA ALA A 59 9.26 2.71 -0.39
C ALA A 59 7.76 2.91 -0.13
N TYR A 60 7.30 2.76 1.11
CA TYR A 60 5.91 3.04 1.50
C TYR A 60 5.52 4.50 1.29
N ALA A 61 6.38 5.44 1.68
CA ALA A 61 6.13 6.86 1.46
C ALA A 61 6.03 7.21 -0.05
N ILE A 62 6.78 6.51 -0.90
CA ILE A 62 6.71 6.65 -2.37
C ILE A 62 5.45 5.99 -2.95
N ALA A 63 4.99 4.87 -2.38
CA ALA A 63 3.80 4.15 -2.85
C ALA A 63 2.50 4.82 -2.43
N TYR A 64 2.49 5.51 -1.28
CA TYR A 64 1.33 6.21 -0.73
C TYR A 64 1.64 7.70 -0.49
N PRO A 65 2.02 8.46 -1.53
CA PRO A 65 2.10 9.91 -1.43
C PRO A 65 0.70 10.44 -1.13
N GLY A 66 0.60 11.36 -0.17
CA GLY A 66 -0.66 12.03 0.11
C GLY A 66 -1.21 12.68 -1.18
N GLY A 67 -2.52 12.56 -1.40
CA GLY A 67 -3.19 13.23 -2.53
C GLY A 67 -3.26 12.44 -3.84
N ILE A 68 -3.17 11.09 -3.81
CA ILE A 68 -3.54 10.24 -4.95
C ILE A 68 -5.06 10.33 -5.18
N ASN A 69 -5.49 10.65 -6.40
CA ASN A 69 -6.90 10.81 -6.74
C ASN A 69 -7.39 9.77 -7.76
N THR A 70 -6.48 9.03 -8.40
CA THR A 70 -6.81 8.05 -9.43
C THR A 70 -6.09 6.72 -9.22
N GLN A 71 -6.68 5.64 -9.76
CA GLN A 71 -6.05 4.32 -9.74
C GLN A 71 -4.75 4.28 -10.56
N ALA A 72 -4.67 5.06 -11.65
CA ALA A 72 -3.46 5.15 -12.48
C ALA A 72 -2.29 5.79 -11.70
N GLU A 73 -2.56 6.84 -10.92
CA GLU A 73 -1.57 7.46 -10.04
C GLU A 73 -1.12 6.50 -8.93
N ALA A 74 -2.05 5.74 -8.34
CA ALA A 74 -1.70 4.71 -7.36
C ALA A 74 -0.77 3.63 -7.95
N ALA A 75 -1.09 3.14 -9.15
CA ALA A 75 -0.26 2.15 -9.84
C ALA A 75 1.13 2.70 -10.19
N ALA A 76 1.20 3.97 -10.61
CA ALA A 76 2.46 4.64 -10.90
C ALA A 76 3.33 4.84 -9.63
N ALA A 77 2.71 5.21 -8.51
CA ALA A 77 3.38 5.38 -7.21
C ALA A 77 3.95 4.05 -6.70
N VAL A 78 3.17 2.96 -6.76
CA VAL A 78 3.64 1.61 -6.42
C VAL A 78 4.78 1.18 -7.33
N ALA A 79 4.68 1.42 -8.65
CA ALA A 79 5.75 1.11 -9.58
C ALA A 79 7.04 1.89 -9.25
N ALA A 80 6.93 3.16 -8.88
CA ALA A 80 8.06 3.98 -8.45
C ALA A 80 8.70 3.45 -7.15
N ALA A 81 7.90 3.02 -6.18
CA ALA A 81 8.39 2.42 -4.94
C ALA A 81 9.15 1.10 -5.19
N LYS A 82 8.62 0.24 -6.09
CA LYS A 82 9.31 -0.99 -6.51
C LYS A 82 10.62 -0.68 -7.23
N GLN A 83 10.67 0.35 -8.06
CA GLN A 83 11.90 0.78 -8.74
C GLN A 83 12.94 1.32 -7.74
N TYR A 84 12.51 2.07 -6.73
CA TYR A 84 13.38 2.54 -5.66
C TYR A 84 14.07 1.36 -4.95
N LEU A 85 13.31 0.34 -4.54
CA LEU A 85 13.88 -0.86 -3.91
C LEU A 85 14.86 -1.59 -4.85
N ARG A 86 14.52 -1.74 -6.13
CA ARG A 86 15.44 -2.33 -7.11
C ARG A 86 16.73 -1.55 -7.26
N SER A 87 16.68 -0.21 -7.19
CA SER A 87 17.87 0.64 -7.24
C SER A 87 18.81 0.46 -6.04
N LEU A 88 18.27 0.01 -4.90
CA LEU A 88 19.03 -0.33 -3.69
C LEU A 88 19.64 -1.74 -3.73
N GLY A 89 19.40 -2.49 -4.82
CA GLY A 89 19.94 -3.82 -5.04
C GLY A 89 19.01 -4.96 -4.64
N TYR A 90 17.75 -4.69 -4.26
CA TYR A 90 16.76 -5.76 -4.06
C TYR A 90 16.35 -6.34 -5.43
N ASP A 91 16.41 -7.65 -5.56
CA ASP A 91 15.99 -8.34 -6.78
C ASP A 91 14.47 -8.25 -6.99
N ALA A 92 14.03 -8.44 -8.24
CA ALA A 92 12.64 -8.29 -8.60
C ALA A 92 11.70 -9.25 -7.86
N ALA A 93 12.12 -10.49 -7.60
CA ALA A 93 11.28 -11.49 -6.93
C ALA A 93 11.08 -11.14 -5.44
N THR A 94 12.13 -10.67 -4.77
CA THR A 94 12.04 -10.16 -3.40
C THR A 94 11.14 -8.94 -3.32
N VAL A 95 11.26 -7.99 -4.25
CA VAL A 95 10.43 -6.76 -4.27
C VAL A 95 8.95 -7.08 -4.48
N GLU A 96 8.60 -8.12 -5.23
CA GLU A 96 7.21 -8.56 -5.34
C GLU A 96 6.68 -9.17 -4.03
N GLN A 97 7.53 -9.88 -3.27
CA GLN A 97 7.16 -10.45 -1.96
C GLN A 97 7.02 -9.40 -0.85
N MET A 98 7.61 -8.21 -1.02
CA MET A 98 7.54 -7.12 -0.04
C MET A 98 6.14 -6.47 0.08
N ASP A 99 5.19 -6.84 -0.79
CA ASP A 99 3.79 -6.38 -0.82
C ASP A 99 3.59 -4.87 -0.61
N ILE A 100 4.40 -4.05 -1.29
CA ILE A 100 4.34 -2.59 -1.19
C ILE A 100 2.98 -2.00 -1.58
N ALA A 101 2.19 -2.75 -2.35
CA ALA A 101 0.85 -2.33 -2.79
C ALA A 101 -0.24 -2.55 -1.73
N GLY A 102 0.07 -3.24 -0.62
CA GLY A 102 -0.92 -3.55 0.41
C GLY A 102 -2.07 -4.36 -0.12
N HIS A 103 -1.76 -5.41 -0.89
CA HIS A 103 -2.70 -6.50 -1.13
C HIS A 103 -2.78 -7.36 0.13
N GLY A 104 -3.10 -6.72 1.27
CA GLY A 104 -3.55 -7.40 2.46
C GLY A 104 -4.71 -8.30 2.06
N VAL A 105 -4.58 -9.58 2.39
CA VAL A 105 -5.65 -10.57 2.31
C VAL A 105 -6.90 -10.10 3.04
#